data_AF-A0A937G8W1-F1
#
_entry.id   AF-A0A937G8W1-F1
#
_cell.length_a   1.000
_cell.length_b   1.000
_cell.length_c   1.000
_cell.angle_alpha   90.00
_cell.angle_beta   90.00
_cell.angle_gamma   90.00
#
_symmetry.space_group_name_H-M   'P 1'
#
loop_
_entity.id
_entity.type
_entity.pdbx_description
1 polymer ?
#
loop_
_entity_poly.entity_id
_entity_poly.type
_entity_poly.pdbx_seq_one_letter_code
_entity_poly.pdbx_strand_id
1 'polypeptide(L)' 'MTRKEFEAYLKDLALTDELQREYWRVYDKINEPGSPLTFSQKANFLLGKLRKMKKK' A
#
# COMPACT_ATOMS: atom_id res chain seq x y z
N MET A 1 3.14 9.06 -9.44
CA MET A 1 2.93 9.20 -7.98
C MET A 1 4.15 8.65 -7.27
N THR A 2 4.86 9.48 -6.53
CA THR A 2 6.06 9.15 -5.76
C THR A 2 5.68 8.60 -4.38
N ARG A 3 6.62 7.93 -3.69
CA ARG A 3 6.41 7.41 -2.32
C ARG A 3 5.92 8.50 -1.36
N LYS A 4 6.45 9.71 -1.46
CA LYS A 4 6.07 10.88 -0.65
C LYS A 4 4.62 11.33 -0.89
N GLU A 5 4.21 11.42 -2.16
CA GLU A 5 2.83 11.78 -2.51
C GLU A 5 1.84 10.75 -1.97
N PHE A 6 2.25 9.48 -1.94
CA PHE A 6 1.42 8.41 -1.42
C PHE A 6 1.37 8.38 0.12
N GLU A 7 2.46 8.70 0.80
CA GLU A 7 2.45 8.89 2.27
C GLU A 7 1.50 10.01 2.69
N ALA A 8 1.48 11.13 1.95
CA ALA A 8 0.53 12.21 2.19
C ALA A 8 -0.91 11.72 1.99
N TYR A 9 -1.18 10.98 0.91
CA TYR A 9 -2.50 10.39 0.66
C TYR A 9 -2.94 9.41 1.75
N LEU A 10 -2.03 8.57 2.28
CA LEU A 10 -2.33 7.67 3.40
C LEU A 10 -2.67 8.42 4.70
N LYS A 11 -2.00 9.55 4.95
CA LYS A 11 -2.31 10.44 6.08
C LYS A 11 -3.69 11.09 5.93
N ASP A 12 -4.01 11.58 4.73
CA ASP A 12 -5.33 12.16 4.43
C ASP A 12 -6.47 11.15 4.56
N LEU A 13 -6.18 9.86 4.33
CA LEU A 13 -7.09 8.75 4.53
C LEU A 13 -7.40 8.45 6.01
N ALA A 14 -6.79 9.18 6.96
CA ALA A 14 -6.97 9.01 8.40
C ALA A 14 -6.76 7.56 8.89
N LEU A 15 -5.91 6.80 8.19
CA LEU A 15 -5.55 5.44 8.61
C LEU A 15 -4.75 5.51 9.90
N THR A 16 -5.05 4.61 10.83
CA THR A 16 -4.24 4.46 12.05
C THR A 16 -2.80 4.08 11.69
N ASP A 17 -1.85 4.46 12.54
CA ASP A 17 -0.42 4.16 12.34
C ASP A 17 -0.17 2.65 12.16
N GLU A 18 -0.97 1.80 12.79
CA GLU A 18 -0.90 0.35 12.65
C GLU A 18 -1.24 -0.11 11.21
N LEU A 19 -2.32 0.43 10.63
CA LEU A 19 -2.74 0.11 9.27
C LEU A 19 -1.75 0.65 8.24
N GLN A 20 -1.17 1.83 8.48
CA GLN A 20 -0.12 2.38 7.62
C GLN A 20 1.13 1.48 7.64
N ARG A 21 1.55 0.99 8.81
CA ARG A 21 2.66 0.04 8.93
C ARG A 21 2.38 -1.28 8.22
N GLU A 22 1.15 -1.81 8.35
CA GLU A 22 0.75 -3.03 7.62
C GLU A 22 0.80 -2.81 6.10
N TYR A 23 0.34 -1.65 5.63
CA TYR A 23 0.41 -1.27 4.22
C TYR A 23 1.85 -1.26 3.70
N TRP A 24 2.76 -0.61 4.43
CA TRP A 24 4.17 -0.54 4.03
C TRP A 24 4.86 -1.89 4.04
N ARG A 25 4.57 -2.76 5.02
CA ARG A 25 5.06 -4.15 5.01
C ARG A 25 4.65 -4.91 3.75
N VAL A 26 3.41 -4.73 3.31
CA VAL A 26 2.92 -5.35 2.07
C VAL A 26 3.60 -4.75 0.86
N TYR A 27 3.72 -3.42 0.81
CA TYR A 27 4.39 -2.70 -0.27
C TYR A 27 5.83 -3.17 -0.46
N ASP A 28 6.60 -3.28 0.63
CA ASP A 28 8.00 -3.70 0.57
C ASP A 28 8.07 -5.15 0.05
N LYS A 29 7.25 -6.06 0.60
CA LYS A 29 7.22 -7.47 0.20
C LYS A 29 6.91 -7.68 -1.28
N ILE A 30 5.94 -6.96 -1.85
CA ILE A 30 5.59 -7.13 -3.27
C ILE A 30 6.60 -6.44 -4.21
N ASN A 31 7.38 -5.48 -3.70
CA ASN A 31 8.43 -4.80 -4.43
C ASN A 31 9.82 -5.44 -4.24
N GLU A 32 9.92 -6.52 -3.46
CA GLU A 32 11.15 -7.29 -3.37
C GLU A 32 11.65 -7.74 -4.75
N PRO A 33 12.99 -7.76 -4.96
CA PRO A 33 13.58 -8.28 -6.18
C PRO A 33 13.14 -9.73 -6.41
N GLY A 34 12.70 -10.06 -7.63
CA GLY A 34 12.22 -11.40 -7.95
C GLY A 34 10.74 -11.64 -7.63
N SER A 35 9.99 -10.62 -7.21
CA SER A 35 8.53 -10.70 -7.11
C SER A 35 7.91 -11.11 -8.45
N PRO A 36 7.04 -12.15 -8.46
CA PRO A 36 6.40 -12.63 -9.69
C PRO A 36 5.30 -11.68 -10.20
N LEU A 37 5.00 -10.63 -9.44
CA LEU A 37 3.91 -9.70 -9.75
C LEU A 37 4.38 -8.63 -10.74
N THR A 38 3.59 -8.40 -11.78
CA THR A 38 3.76 -7.25 -12.68
C THR A 38 3.38 -5.95 -11.96
N PHE A 39 3.85 -4.81 -12.49
CA PHE A 39 3.52 -3.49 -11.93
C PHE A 39 2.01 -3.29 -11.70
N SER A 40 1.18 -3.65 -12.69
CA SER A 40 -0.27 -3.53 -12.60
C SER A 40 -0.88 -4.44 -11.54
N GLN A 41 -0.35 -5.66 -11.37
CA GLN A 41 -0.80 -6.58 -10.31
C GLN A 41 -0.43 -6.04 -8.92
N LYS A 42 0.77 -5.48 -8.75
CA LYS A 42 1.19 -4.83 -7.50
C LYS A 42 0.26 -3.66 -7.15
N ALA A 43 -0.04 -2.80 -8.13
CA ALA A 43 -0.95 -1.67 -7.93
C ALA A 43 -2.35 -2.12 -7.50
N ASN A 44 -2.93 -3.11 -8.20
CA ASN A 44 -4.25 -3.65 -7.86
C ASN A 44 -4.27 -4.30 -6.46
N PHE A 45 -3.19 -5.00 -6.07
CA PHE A 45 -3.08 -5.60 -4.75
C PHE A 45 -3.08 -4.54 -3.64
N LEU A 46 -2.28 -3.48 -3.81
CA LEU A 46 -2.20 -2.37 -2.86
C LEU A 46 -3.52 -1.62 -2.73
N LEU A 47 -4.19 -1.34 -3.85
CA LEU A 47 -5.52 -0.72 -3.85
C LEU A 47 -6.57 -1.61 -3.16
N GLY A 48 -6.50 -2.93 -3.37
CA GLY A 48 -7.35 -3.90 -2.67
C GLY A 48 -7.13 -3.90 -1.16
N LYS A 49 -5.87 -3.83 -0.72
CA LYS A 49 -5.52 -3.69 0.71
C LYS A 49 -6.05 -2.39 1.30
N LEU A 50 -5.88 -1.26 0.61
CA LEU A 50 -6.43 0.03 1.05
C LEU A 50 -7.94 0.00 1.22
N ARG A 51 -8.67 -0.59 0.26
CA ARG A 51 -10.14 -0.73 0.35
C ARG A 51 -10.57 -1.57 1.55
N LYS A 52 -9.81 -2.60 1.91
CA LYS A 52 -10.07 -3.42 3.11
C LYS A 52 -9.79 -2.63 4.40
N MET A 53 -8.72 -1.84 4.41
CA MET A 53 -8.35 -1.01 5.56
C MET A 53 -9.36 0.11 5.82
N LYS A 54 -9.93 0.72 4.77
CA LYS A 54 -10.99 1.74 4.90
C LYS A 54 -12.34 1.20 5.39
N LYS A 55 -12.58 -0.10 5.25
CA LYS A 55 -13.83 -0.76 5.69
C LYS A 55 -13.74 -1.33 7.11
N LYS A 56 -12.57 -1.28 7.73
CA LYS A 56 -12.33 -1.70 9.12
C LYS A 56 -12.55 -0.51 10.05
#